data_AF-A0A7C3ELH4-F1
#
_entry.id   AF-A0A7C3ELH4-F1
#
_cell.length_a   1.000
_cell.length_b   1.000
_cell.length_c   1.000
_cell.angle_alpha   90.00
_cell.angle_beta   90.00
_cell.angle_gamma   90.00
#
_symmetry.space_group_name_H-M   'P 1'
#
loop_
_entity.id
_entity.type
_entity.pdbx_description
1 polymer ?
#
loop_
_entity_poly.entity_id
_entity_poly.type
_entity_poly.pdbx_seq_one_letter_code
_entity_poly.pdbx_strand_id
1 'polypeptide(L)'
;MRSLCDERGEVRFGLFEEPVEEIDPGRCRLIDEYDRPARPWRRHFGFKQFEFLGGLSEAAVFGCALVNTRYAGTAFVYVYWPETGAMEEWTFRSLFARKLRMDLSPEDGHSVFSARGVELRTGPGEPPGRRHLSAEVKGSLFIDAEWDETDPPTQALRICTRAGAAGWVFARKTAGQRVQGTLRTAMGSVDLDKAGALGHRDWSAGYMRRETFWNWGCLAGRSSDGRVVGLNISCGVNETSFTENCFWLDGTREPVDLVAFEYERTDLMRSWSMRSGSGNCQLRFEPQACHRERLRLGFMGLNFYQLIGRYTGQLVARDGTTVRLERQLGYAEWQYAKW
;
A
#
# COMPACT_ATOMS: atom_id res chain seq x y z
N MET A 1 20.28 2.29 -7.47
CA MET A 1 21.10 1.56 -6.46
C MET A 1 20.75 0.09 -6.52
N ARG A 2 21.74 -0.80 -6.59
CA ARG A 2 21.48 -2.24 -6.76
C ARG A 2 20.88 -2.92 -5.53
N SER A 3 21.30 -2.54 -4.30
CA SER A 3 20.83 -3.19 -3.07
C SER A 3 20.60 -2.17 -1.96
N LEU A 4 19.63 -2.43 -1.08
CA LEU A 4 19.38 -1.63 0.12
C LEU A 4 20.57 -1.61 1.09
N CYS A 5 21.38 -2.66 1.09
CA CYS A 5 22.47 -2.84 2.03
C CYS A 5 23.83 -2.59 1.35
N ASP A 6 24.77 -2.00 2.07
CA ASP A 6 26.11 -1.72 1.56
C ASP A 6 27.00 -2.98 1.51
N GLU A 7 28.25 -2.84 1.07
CA GLU A 7 29.21 -3.95 0.95
C GLU A 7 29.54 -4.62 2.29
N ARG A 8 29.30 -3.95 3.42
CA ARG A 8 29.47 -4.48 4.77
C ARG A 8 28.20 -5.12 5.31
N GLY A 9 27.11 -5.07 4.54
CA GLY A 9 25.78 -5.53 4.93
C GLY A 9 25.01 -4.52 5.78
N GLU A 10 25.48 -3.29 5.93
CA GLU A 10 24.76 -2.27 6.68
C GLU A 10 23.55 -1.77 5.87
N VAL A 11 22.40 -1.72 6.55
CA VAL A 11 21.16 -1.21 5.97
C VAL A 11 21.28 0.30 5.80
N ARG A 12 21.00 0.79 4.58
CA ARG A 12 20.89 2.23 4.33
C ARG A 12 19.51 2.71 4.77
N PHE A 13 19.48 3.76 5.57
CA PHE A 13 18.24 4.40 6.03
C PHE A 13 18.09 5.77 5.38
N GLY A 14 16.85 6.16 5.10
CA GLY A 14 16.55 7.44 4.47
C GLY A 14 15.54 7.34 3.36
N LEU A 15 15.37 8.47 2.68
CA LEU A 15 14.67 8.57 1.41
C LEU A 15 15.65 8.31 0.27
N PHE A 16 15.20 7.61 -0.77
CA PHE A 16 16.00 7.31 -1.94
C PHE A 16 15.35 7.91 -3.18
N GLU A 17 16.05 8.80 -3.88
CA GLU A 17 15.60 9.33 -5.17
C GLU A 17 15.76 8.25 -6.26
N GLU A 18 16.88 7.53 -6.22
CA GLU A 18 17.20 6.47 -7.18
C GLU A 18 16.48 5.15 -6.84
N PRO A 19 16.10 4.35 -7.86
CA PRO A 19 15.55 3.00 -7.66
C PRO A 19 16.42 2.11 -6.79
N VAL A 20 15.78 1.24 -5.99
CA VAL A 20 16.46 0.15 -5.27
C VAL A 20 16.09 -1.16 -5.94
N GLU A 21 17.02 -1.74 -6.70
CA GLU A 21 16.72 -2.89 -7.56
C GLU A 21 16.32 -4.14 -6.77
N GLU A 22 16.94 -4.38 -5.61
CA GLU A 22 16.71 -5.59 -4.81
C GLU A 22 16.77 -5.32 -3.30
N ILE A 23 15.75 -5.82 -2.58
CA ILE A 23 15.67 -5.85 -1.12
C ILE A 23 16.00 -7.27 -0.64
N ASP A 24 17.27 -7.66 -0.75
CA ASP A 24 17.74 -8.98 -0.31
C ASP A 24 18.02 -8.99 1.20
N PRO A 25 17.15 -9.58 2.04
CA PRO A 25 17.39 -9.64 3.47
C PRO A 25 18.62 -10.48 3.82
N GLY A 26 19.08 -11.38 2.94
CA GLY A 26 20.26 -12.21 3.09
C GLY A 26 21.56 -11.40 3.15
N ARG A 27 21.64 -10.31 2.37
CA ARG A 27 22.79 -9.39 2.34
C ARG A 27 22.81 -8.41 3.51
N CYS A 28 21.66 -8.16 4.11
CA CYS A 28 21.53 -7.22 5.21
C CYS A 28 21.92 -7.86 6.53
N ARG A 29 22.90 -7.28 7.22
CA ARG A 29 23.25 -7.63 8.60
C ARG A 29 22.03 -7.35 9.47
N LEU A 30 21.59 -8.37 10.21
CA LEU A 30 20.50 -8.24 11.17
C LEU A 30 21.06 -8.62 12.53
N ILE A 31 21.01 -7.67 13.46
CA ILE A 31 21.38 -7.87 14.85
C ILE A 31 20.12 -7.95 15.71
N ASP A 32 20.22 -8.57 16.88
CA ASP A 32 19.20 -8.50 17.91
C ASP A 32 19.35 -7.22 18.75
N GLU A 33 18.48 -7.06 19.74
CA GLU A 33 18.42 -5.87 20.60
C GLU A 33 19.64 -5.70 21.53
N TYR A 34 20.59 -6.64 21.50
CA TYR A 34 21.81 -6.67 22.31
C TYR A 34 23.07 -6.79 21.44
N ASP A 35 23.00 -6.30 20.20
CA ASP A 35 24.09 -6.23 19.23
C ASP A 35 24.66 -7.58 18.77
N ARG A 36 23.92 -8.68 18.95
CA ARG A 36 24.34 -10.02 18.49
C ARG A 36 23.73 -10.35 17.13
N PRO A 37 24.38 -11.14 16.28
CA PRO A 37 23.78 -11.59 15.03
C PRO A 37 22.44 -12.31 15.27
N ALA A 38 21.40 -11.91 14.53
CA ALA A 38 20.08 -12.49 14.66
C ALA A 38 20.10 -13.97 14.25
N ARG A 39 19.43 -14.80 15.05
CA ARG A 39 19.31 -16.25 14.79
C ARG A 39 18.65 -16.52 13.42
N PRO A 40 18.99 -17.63 12.73
CA PRO A 40 18.44 -17.92 11.40
C PRO A 40 16.91 -17.94 11.34
N TRP A 41 16.24 -18.47 12.36
CA TRP A 41 14.79 -18.48 12.43
C TRP A 41 14.19 -17.07 12.60
N ARG A 42 14.86 -16.15 13.31
CA ARG A 42 14.44 -14.75 13.41
C ARG A 42 14.59 -14.04 12.07
N ARG A 43 15.69 -14.30 11.34
CA ARG A 43 15.88 -13.80 9.98
C ARG A 43 14.81 -14.31 9.02
N HIS A 44 14.50 -15.61 9.08
CA HIS A 44 13.49 -16.18 8.21
C HIS A 44 12.08 -15.68 8.56
N PHE A 45 11.61 -15.93 9.78
CA PHE A 45 10.23 -15.63 10.16
C PHE A 45 9.98 -14.16 10.49
N GLY A 46 11.00 -13.37 10.79
CA GLY A 46 10.86 -11.94 11.05
C GLY A 46 10.63 -11.12 9.79
N PHE A 47 11.05 -11.62 8.62
CA PHE A 47 10.90 -10.90 7.36
C PHE A 47 9.46 -10.97 6.85
N LYS A 48 8.86 -9.81 6.62
CA LYS A 48 7.50 -9.65 6.09
C LYS A 48 7.55 -8.93 4.75
N GLN A 49 6.60 -9.24 3.88
CA GLN A 49 6.45 -8.59 2.58
C GLN A 49 4.98 -8.35 2.29
N PHE A 50 4.69 -7.18 1.72
CA PHE A 50 3.37 -6.68 1.40
C PHE A 50 3.42 -6.04 0.02
N GLU A 51 2.41 -6.29 -0.79
CA GLU A 51 2.17 -5.59 -2.04
C GLU A 51 0.68 -5.33 -2.16
N PHE A 52 0.31 -4.09 -2.46
CA PHE A 52 -1.06 -3.66 -2.64
C PHE A 52 -1.16 -2.77 -3.88
N LEU A 53 -2.11 -3.10 -4.75
CA LEU A 53 -2.49 -2.30 -5.91
C LEU A 53 -3.97 -1.96 -5.78
N GLY A 54 -4.32 -0.69 -6.01
CA GLY A 54 -5.71 -0.29 -6.01
C GLY A 54 -6.03 0.74 -7.08
N GLY A 55 -7.27 0.66 -7.58
CA GLY A 55 -7.87 1.58 -8.52
C GLY A 55 -9.12 2.23 -7.93
N LEU A 56 -9.32 3.50 -8.26
CA LEU A 56 -10.34 4.38 -7.73
C LEU A 56 -11.03 5.10 -8.90
N SER A 57 -12.33 4.91 -9.02
CA SER A 57 -13.21 5.67 -9.91
C SER A 57 -14.61 5.71 -9.31
N GLU A 58 -15.44 6.64 -9.78
CA GLU A 58 -16.85 6.69 -9.37
C GLU A 58 -17.65 5.46 -9.86
N ALA A 59 -17.18 4.77 -10.91
CA ALA A 59 -17.80 3.55 -11.42
C ALA A 59 -17.49 2.34 -10.53
N ALA A 60 -16.24 2.19 -10.09
CA ALA A 60 -15.80 1.12 -9.21
C ALA A 60 -14.49 1.48 -8.49
N VAL A 61 -14.34 0.95 -7.29
CA VAL A 61 -13.11 0.94 -6.50
C VAL A 61 -12.68 -0.50 -6.31
N PHE A 62 -11.41 -0.82 -6.54
CA PHE A 62 -10.91 -2.17 -6.31
C PHE A 62 -9.52 -2.14 -5.68
N GLY A 63 -9.22 -3.17 -4.89
CA GLY A 63 -7.91 -3.35 -4.27
C GLY A 63 -7.51 -4.82 -4.31
N CYS A 64 -6.22 -5.08 -4.54
CA CYS A 64 -5.63 -6.40 -4.54
C CYS A 64 -4.37 -6.38 -3.68
N ALA A 65 -4.30 -7.24 -2.67
CA ALA A 65 -3.14 -7.38 -1.79
C ALA A 65 -2.56 -8.78 -1.82
N LEU A 66 -1.22 -8.84 -1.79
CA LEU A 66 -0.43 -10.04 -1.58
C LEU A 66 0.47 -9.84 -0.35
N VAL A 67 0.36 -10.73 0.62
CA VAL A 67 1.00 -10.59 1.93
C VAL A 67 1.73 -11.86 2.31
N ASN A 68 3.05 -11.79 2.45
CA ASN A 68 3.87 -12.89 2.91
C ASN A 68 4.38 -12.62 4.33
N THR A 69 3.84 -13.36 5.30
CA THR A 69 4.27 -13.29 6.70
C THR A 69 5.20 -14.42 7.09
N ARG A 70 5.59 -15.29 6.15
CA ARG A 70 6.31 -16.57 6.33
C ARG A 70 5.53 -17.65 7.09
N TYR A 71 4.67 -17.27 8.02
CA TYR A 71 3.72 -18.16 8.68
C TYR A 71 2.49 -18.44 7.79
N ALA A 72 2.04 -17.42 7.08
CA ALA A 72 0.95 -17.49 6.12
C ALA A 72 1.22 -16.56 4.93
N GLY A 73 0.83 -17.03 3.74
CA GLY A 73 0.64 -16.18 2.57
C GLY A 73 -0.84 -15.87 2.46
N THR A 74 -1.19 -14.59 2.41
CA THR A 74 -2.56 -14.13 2.24
C THR A 74 -2.64 -13.36 0.93
N ALA A 75 -3.72 -13.59 0.20
CA ALA A 75 -4.04 -12.86 -1.00
C ALA A 75 -5.51 -12.44 -0.89
N PHE A 76 -5.81 -11.17 -1.04
CA PHE A 76 -7.20 -10.73 -1.10
C PHE A 76 -7.41 -9.75 -2.23
N VAL A 77 -8.63 -9.75 -2.76
CA VAL A 77 -9.09 -8.80 -3.75
C VAL A 77 -10.53 -8.43 -3.42
N TYR A 78 -10.89 -7.17 -3.61
CA TYR A 78 -12.27 -6.71 -3.45
C TYR A 78 -12.63 -5.69 -4.52
N VAL A 79 -13.94 -5.53 -4.71
CA VAL A 79 -14.55 -4.53 -5.57
C VAL A 79 -15.66 -3.85 -4.78
N TYR A 80 -15.65 -2.53 -4.74
CA TYR A 80 -16.68 -1.69 -4.16
C TYR A 80 -17.32 -0.86 -5.27
N TRP A 81 -18.65 -0.80 -5.28
CA TRP A 81 -19.46 -0.11 -6.27
C TRP A 81 -20.04 1.15 -5.64
N PRO A 82 -19.45 2.35 -5.85
CA PRO A 82 -19.84 3.57 -5.13
C PRO A 82 -21.30 3.96 -5.29
N GLU A 83 -21.89 3.69 -6.46
CA GLU A 83 -23.29 4.00 -6.78
C GLU A 83 -24.27 3.21 -5.89
N THR A 84 -24.00 1.93 -5.66
CA THR A 84 -24.91 1.03 -4.92
C THR A 84 -24.49 0.82 -3.47
N GLY A 85 -23.24 1.15 -3.11
CA GLY A 85 -22.64 0.82 -1.83
C GLY A 85 -22.29 -0.67 -1.67
N ALA A 86 -22.44 -1.49 -2.72
CA ALA A 86 -22.16 -2.91 -2.67
C ALA A 86 -20.66 -3.21 -2.66
N MET A 87 -20.25 -4.25 -1.93
CA MET A 87 -18.87 -4.70 -1.83
C MET A 87 -18.78 -6.22 -2.04
N GLU A 88 -17.91 -6.65 -2.96
CA GLU A 88 -17.59 -8.04 -3.24
C GLU A 88 -16.14 -8.31 -2.81
N GLU A 89 -15.89 -9.38 -2.05
CA GLU A 89 -14.59 -9.62 -1.41
C GLU A 89 -14.18 -11.09 -1.55
N TRP A 90 -12.91 -11.32 -1.87
CA TRP A 90 -12.31 -12.65 -1.98
C TRP A 90 -10.98 -12.69 -1.22
N THR A 91 -10.93 -13.46 -0.13
CA THR A 91 -9.71 -13.70 0.65
C THR A 91 -9.26 -15.15 0.53
N PHE A 92 -7.97 -15.34 0.24
CA PHE A 92 -7.31 -16.62 0.13
C PHE A 92 -6.11 -16.69 1.06
N ARG A 93 -5.92 -17.85 1.70
CA ARG A 93 -4.81 -18.09 2.63
C ARG A 93 -4.05 -19.35 2.26
N SER A 94 -2.76 -19.32 2.45
CA SER A 94 -1.84 -20.43 2.21
C SER A 94 -0.90 -20.60 3.40
N LEU A 95 -0.92 -21.80 4.00
CA LEU A 95 -0.03 -22.14 5.10
C LEU A 95 1.43 -22.02 4.64
N PHE A 96 2.26 -21.37 5.46
CA PHE A 96 3.67 -21.10 5.18
C PHE A 96 3.92 -20.41 3.83
N ALA A 97 2.92 -19.67 3.34
CA ALA A 97 2.96 -19.00 2.04
C ALA A 97 3.26 -19.93 0.84
N ARG A 98 3.00 -21.23 0.93
CA ARG A 98 3.39 -22.22 -0.11
C ARG A 98 2.79 -21.98 -1.51
N LYS A 99 1.74 -21.16 -1.59
CA LYS A 99 1.03 -20.81 -2.84
C LYS A 99 1.29 -19.37 -3.28
N LEU A 100 2.15 -18.66 -2.55
CA LEU A 100 2.48 -17.26 -2.75
C LEU A 100 3.98 -17.14 -3.02
N ARG A 101 4.32 -16.59 -4.18
CA ARG A 101 5.68 -16.14 -4.49
C ARG A 101 5.64 -14.62 -4.61
N MET A 102 6.62 -13.95 -4.04
CA MET A 102 6.83 -12.51 -4.20
C MET A 102 8.32 -12.30 -4.40
N ASP A 103 8.69 -11.65 -5.50
CA ASP A 103 10.08 -11.30 -5.76
C ASP A 103 10.52 -10.14 -4.84
N LEU A 104 11.82 -10.01 -4.62
CA LEU A 104 12.40 -9.00 -3.72
C LEU A 104 12.76 -7.68 -4.44
N SER A 105 12.33 -7.54 -5.69
CA SER A 105 12.58 -6.37 -6.54
C SER A 105 11.38 -5.42 -6.48
N PRO A 106 11.47 -4.29 -5.76
CA PRO A 106 10.33 -3.41 -5.50
C PRO A 106 9.90 -2.59 -6.72
N GLU A 107 10.72 -2.53 -7.78
CA GLU A 107 10.41 -1.76 -8.98
C GLU A 107 9.66 -2.61 -10.01
N ASP A 108 10.23 -3.76 -10.38
CA ASP A 108 9.87 -4.60 -11.53
C ASP A 108 9.67 -6.08 -11.18
N GLY A 109 9.71 -6.47 -9.90
CA GLY A 109 9.55 -7.86 -9.49
C GLY A 109 8.14 -8.41 -9.73
N HIS A 110 8.02 -9.74 -9.81
CA HIS A 110 6.73 -10.41 -9.95
C HIS A 110 6.23 -10.94 -8.61
N SER A 111 4.92 -10.86 -8.38
CA SER A 111 4.26 -11.53 -7.27
C SER A 111 3.08 -12.35 -7.78
N VAL A 112 2.95 -13.59 -7.31
CA VAL A 112 1.92 -14.54 -7.77
C VAL A 112 1.35 -15.31 -6.59
N PHE A 113 0.03 -15.27 -6.45
CA PHE A 113 -0.73 -16.24 -5.68
C PHE A 113 -1.51 -17.14 -6.63
N SER A 114 -1.32 -18.47 -6.53
CA SER A 114 -2.03 -19.42 -7.39
C SER A 114 -2.57 -20.61 -6.59
N ALA A 115 -3.87 -20.88 -6.73
CA ALA A 115 -4.56 -22.01 -6.13
C ALA A 115 -5.68 -22.52 -7.05
N ARG A 116 -6.40 -23.57 -6.62
CA ARG A 116 -7.51 -24.11 -7.40
C ARG A 116 -8.59 -23.04 -7.59
N GLY A 117 -8.77 -22.59 -8.84
CA GLY A 117 -9.81 -21.63 -9.22
C GLY A 117 -9.50 -20.16 -8.89
N VAL A 118 -8.27 -19.85 -8.51
CA VAL A 118 -7.83 -18.47 -8.26
C VAL A 118 -6.38 -18.27 -8.70
N GLU A 119 -6.14 -17.18 -9.40
CA GLU A 119 -4.81 -16.72 -9.74
C GLU A 119 -4.74 -15.19 -9.69
N LEU A 120 -3.85 -14.68 -8.83
CA LEU A 120 -3.56 -13.25 -8.72
C LEU A 120 -2.08 -13.05 -9.06
N ARG A 121 -1.78 -12.19 -10.04
CA ARG A 121 -0.44 -11.90 -10.52
C ARG A 121 -0.22 -10.40 -10.57
N THR A 122 0.91 -9.93 -10.07
CA THR A 122 1.41 -8.59 -10.30
C THR A 122 2.79 -8.67 -10.94
N GLY A 123 3.10 -7.69 -11.78
CA GLY A 123 4.34 -7.65 -12.54
C GLY A 123 4.55 -6.32 -13.25
N PRO A 124 5.69 -6.14 -13.92
CA PRO A 124 5.87 -5.02 -14.85
C PRO A 124 4.87 -5.14 -16.00
N GLY A 125 4.29 -4.01 -16.41
CA GLY A 125 3.45 -3.90 -17.60
C GLY A 125 4.27 -3.56 -18.84
N GLU A 126 3.62 -3.49 -19.99
CA GLU A 126 4.23 -3.09 -21.27
C GLU A 126 3.51 -1.87 -21.86
N PRO A 127 4.22 -0.80 -22.25
CA PRO A 127 5.66 -0.57 -22.21
C PRO A 127 6.25 -0.38 -20.80
N PRO A 128 7.60 -0.34 -20.64
CA PRO A 128 8.26 -0.12 -19.36
C PRO A 128 7.77 1.14 -18.63
N GLY A 129 7.81 1.11 -17.29
CA GLY A 129 7.25 2.17 -16.45
C GLY A 129 5.77 1.95 -16.09
N ARG A 130 5.25 0.75 -16.38
CA ARG A 130 3.90 0.32 -16.00
C ARG A 130 3.94 -0.79 -14.97
N ARG A 131 2.88 -0.88 -14.15
CA ARG A 131 2.61 -2.03 -13.29
C ARG A 131 1.35 -2.74 -13.76
N HIS A 132 1.38 -4.05 -13.89
CA HIS A 132 0.25 -4.88 -14.30
C HIS A 132 -0.30 -5.70 -13.14
N LEU A 133 -1.63 -5.85 -13.10
CA LEU A 133 -2.38 -6.77 -12.26
C LEU A 133 -3.25 -7.65 -13.16
N SER A 134 -3.12 -8.97 -13.01
CA SER A 134 -4.10 -9.94 -13.47
C SER A 134 -4.68 -10.67 -12.26
N ALA A 135 -5.97 -10.52 -12.01
CA ALA A 135 -6.68 -11.18 -10.92
C ALA A 135 -7.88 -11.95 -11.47
N GLU A 136 -7.83 -13.27 -11.37
CA GLU A 136 -8.92 -14.15 -11.78
C GLU A 136 -9.39 -15.00 -10.60
N VAL A 137 -10.69 -14.92 -10.31
CA VAL A 137 -11.40 -15.89 -9.45
C VAL A 137 -12.46 -16.55 -10.32
N LYS A 138 -12.28 -17.85 -10.58
CA LYS A 138 -13.03 -18.60 -11.59
C LYS A 138 -14.55 -18.42 -11.40
N GLY A 139 -15.17 -17.76 -12.38
CA GLY A 139 -16.62 -17.53 -12.42
C GLY A 139 -17.13 -16.41 -11.52
N SER A 140 -16.26 -15.58 -10.93
CA SER A 140 -16.68 -14.52 -10.01
C SER A 140 -15.98 -13.18 -10.25
N LEU A 141 -14.67 -13.18 -10.55
CA LEU A 141 -13.89 -11.96 -10.72
C LEU A 141 -12.92 -12.11 -11.89
N PHE A 142 -12.81 -11.04 -12.68
CA PHE A 142 -11.71 -10.83 -13.61
C PHE A 142 -11.25 -9.37 -13.52
N ILE A 143 -9.97 -9.14 -13.23
CA ILE A 143 -9.30 -7.84 -13.36
C ILE A 143 -8.07 -8.04 -14.23
N ASP A 144 -7.93 -7.20 -15.23
CA ASP A 144 -6.73 -7.03 -16.02
C ASP A 144 -6.47 -5.53 -16.09
N ALA A 145 -5.49 -5.05 -15.33
CA ALA A 145 -5.30 -3.61 -15.11
C ALA A 145 -3.82 -3.21 -15.17
N GLU A 146 -3.54 -2.05 -15.75
CA GLU A 146 -2.21 -1.45 -15.79
C GLU A 146 -2.22 -0.04 -15.18
N TRP A 147 -1.25 0.24 -14.30
CA TRP A 147 -0.96 1.57 -13.77
C TRP A 147 0.18 2.17 -14.58
N ASP A 148 -0.07 3.32 -15.21
CA ASP A 148 0.94 4.06 -15.96
C ASP A 148 1.64 5.09 -15.07
N GLU A 149 2.92 4.86 -14.78
CA GLU A 149 3.75 5.80 -14.02
C GLU A 149 4.57 6.74 -14.92
N THR A 150 4.36 6.68 -16.24
CA THR A 150 5.10 7.48 -17.24
C THR A 150 4.33 8.70 -17.72
N ASP A 151 3.02 8.74 -17.53
CA ASP A 151 2.15 9.85 -17.97
C ASP A 151 1.10 10.25 -16.90
N PRO A 152 1.37 11.31 -16.10
CA PRO A 152 2.64 12.01 -16.01
C PRO A 152 3.71 11.15 -15.31
N PRO A 153 5.01 11.41 -15.55
CA PRO A 153 6.09 10.74 -14.82
C PRO A 153 5.91 10.89 -13.31
N THR A 154 5.76 9.77 -12.61
CA THR A 154 5.53 9.78 -11.16
C THR A 154 6.83 9.59 -10.39
N GLN A 155 7.12 10.52 -9.47
CA GLN A 155 8.25 10.40 -8.55
C GLN A 155 7.94 9.42 -7.42
N ALA A 156 8.38 8.17 -7.55
CA ALA A 156 8.15 7.15 -6.53
C ALA A 156 8.75 7.54 -5.17
N LEU A 157 7.96 7.36 -4.11
CA LEU A 157 8.48 7.37 -2.75
C LEU A 157 9.25 6.08 -2.53
N ARG A 158 10.51 6.19 -2.10
CA ARG A 158 11.32 5.06 -1.63
C ARG A 158 11.92 5.43 -0.30
N ILE A 159 11.66 4.61 0.70
CA ILE A 159 12.06 4.92 2.07
C ILE A 159 12.50 3.65 2.78
N CYS A 160 13.56 3.76 3.58
CA CYS A 160 13.90 2.75 4.57
C CYS A 160 14.09 3.39 5.94
N THR A 161 13.44 2.82 6.94
CA THR A 161 13.54 3.29 8.32
C THR A 161 13.84 2.14 9.28
N ARG A 162 14.29 2.51 10.49
CA ARG A 162 14.36 1.58 11.61
C ARG A 162 12.96 1.21 12.08
N ALA A 163 12.76 -0.07 12.35
CA ALA A 163 11.53 -0.62 12.93
C ALA A 163 11.85 -1.24 14.30
N GLY A 164 11.93 -0.39 15.31
CA GLY A 164 12.46 -0.76 16.64
C GLY A 164 13.99 -0.80 16.64
N ALA A 165 14.58 -1.41 17.68
CA ALA A 165 16.04 -1.42 17.86
C ALA A 165 16.78 -2.28 16.82
N ALA A 166 16.20 -3.42 16.46
CA ALA A 166 16.82 -4.47 15.63
C ALA A 166 16.24 -4.57 14.20
N GLY A 167 15.07 -3.97 13.96
CA GLY A 167 14.33 -4.10 12.71
C GLY A 167 14.53 -2.93 11.74
N TRP A 168 14.13 -3.16 10.50
CA TRP A 168 14.07 -2.15 9.45
C TRP A 168 12.93 -2.47 8.49
N VAL A 169 12.36 -1.44 7.87
CA VAL A 169 11.31 -1.59 6.86
C VAL A 169 11.64 -0.70 5.69
N PHE A 170 11.49 -1.25 4.49
CA PHE A 170 11.53 -0.51 3.24
C PHE A 170 10.12 -0.43 2.66
N ALA A 171 9.77 0.71 2.07
CA ALA A 171 8.55 0.90 1.30
C ALA A 171 8.86 1.62 -0.01
N ARG A 172 8.14 1.22 -1.07
CA ARG A 172 8.09 1.86 -2.38
C ARG A 172 6.65 2.14 -2.74
N LYS A 173 6.29 3.41 -2.90
CA LYS A 173 4.91 3.83 -3.13
C LYS A 173 4.77 4.88 -4.23
N THR A 174 3.65 4.80 -4.94
CA THR A 174 3.20 5.79 -5.93
C THR A 174 1.69 5.91 -5.84
N ALA A 175 1.14 7.10 -6.11
CA ALA A 175 -0.30 7.31 -6.21
C ALA A 175 -0.63 8.40 -7.23
N GLY A 176 -1.81 8.31 -7.85
CA GLY A 176 -2.25 9.22 -8.91
C GLY A 176 -2.03 8.69 -10.33
N GLN A 177 -1.62 7.43 -10.52
CA GLN A 177 -1.38 6.86 -11.85
C GLN A 177 -2.69 6.68 -12.59
N ARG A 178 -2.70 6.87 -13.91
CA ARG A 178 -3.81 6.42 -14.76
C ARG A 178 -3.89 4.90 -14.73
N VAL A 179 -5.09 4.37 -14.56
CA VAL A 179 -5.35 2.93 -14.58
C VAL A 179 -6.16 2.58 -15.81
N GLN A 180 -5.62 1.67 -16.63
CA GLN A 180 -6.24 1.17 -17.85
C GLN A 180 -6.55 -0.31 -17.71
N GLY A 181 -7.47 -0.82 -18.53
CA GLY A 181 -7.83 -2.22 -18.57
C GLY A 181 -9.29 -2.47 -18.20
N THR A 182 -9.57 -3.67 -17.72
CA THR A 182 -10.95 -4.16 -17.54
C THR A 182 -11.15 -4.80 -16.17
N LEU A 183 -12.26 -4.45 -15.53
CA LEU A 183 -12.80 -5.08 -14.33
C LEU A 183 -14.14 -5.73 -14.66
N ARG A 184 -14.36 -6.98 -14.23
CA ARG A 184 -15.64 -7.70 -14.38
C ARG A 184 -15.97 -8.52 -13.14
N THR A 185 -17.21 -8.41 -12.68
CA THR A 185 -17.82 -9.28 -11.67
C THR A 185 -19.25 -9.64 -12.07
N ALA A 186 -19.99 -10.32 -11.19
CA ALA A 186 -21.42 -10.54 -11.38
C ALA A 186 -22.25 -9.24 -11.36
N MET A 187 -21.72 -8.18 -10.74
CA MET A 187 -22.38 -6.88 -10.60
C MET A 187 -22.19 -5.97 -11.81
N GLY A 188 -21.16 -6.18 -12.63
CA GLY A 188 -20.93 -5.34 -13.80
C GLY A 188 -19.55 -5.50 -14.45
N SER A 189 -19.34 -4.74 -15.51
CA SER A 189 -18.06 -4.61 -16.22
C SER A 189 -17.69 -3.13 -16.31
N VAL A 190 -16.45 -2.79 -15.99
CA VAL A 190 -15.91 -1.44 -16.07
C VAL A 190 -14.69 -1.44 -16.98
N ASP A 191 -14.69 -0.55 -17.96
CA ASP A 191 -13.52 -0.12 -18.70
C ASP A 191 -12.83 0.96 -17.86
N LEU A 192 -11.70 0.60 -17.26
CA LEU A 192 -11.03 1.42 -16.24
C LEU A 192 -10.56 2.76 -16.82
N ASP A 193 -10.17 2.74 -18.10
CA ASP A 193 -9.71 3.93 -18.79
C ASP A 193 -10.85 4.93 -19.02
N LYS A 194 -11.98 4.45 -19.56
CA LYS A 194 -13.17 5.29 -19.76
C LYS A 194 -13.80 5.76 -18.46
N ALA A 195 -13.66 4.99 -17.39
CA ALA A 195 -14.09 5.40 -16.05
C ALA A 195 -13.18 6.48 -15.45
N GLY A 196 -12.06 6.83 -16.10
CA GLY A 196 -11.09 7.78 -15.58
C GLY A 196 -10.43 7.29 -14.29
N ALA A 197 -10.23 5.97 -14.18
CA ALA A 197 -9.69 5.38 -12.97
C ALA A 197 -8.26 5.86 -12.71
N LEU A 198 -8.03 6.25 -11.45
CA LEU A 198 -6.71 6.57 -10.95
C LEU A 198 -6.34 5.55 -9.88
N GLY A 199 -5.04 5.36 -9.66
CA GLY A 199 -4.59 4.29 -8.80
C GLY A 199 -3.33 4.58 -8.03
N HIS A 200 -2.96 3.60 -7.24
CA HIS A 200 -1.76 3.64 -6.41
C HIS A 200 -1.15 2.24 -6.32
N ARG A 201 0.13 2.25 -5.98
CA ARG A 201 0.93 1.06 -5.73
C ARG A 201 1.66 1.22 -4.41
N ASP A 202 1.58 0.20 -3.57
CA ASP A 202 2.33 0.08 -2.33
C ASP A 202 3.06 -1.27 -2.33
N TRP A 203 4.38 -1.22 -2.20
CA TRP A 203 5.21 -2.39 -1.96
C TRP A 203 6.03 -2.13 -0.71
N SER A 204 6.04 -3.07 0.22
CA SER A 204 6.80 -2.92 1.46
C SER A 204 7.41 -4.25 1.90
N ALA A 205 8.62 -4.22 2.44
CA ALA A 205 9.26 -5.40 3.01
C ALA A 205 10.23 -5.06 4.13
N GLY A 206 10.44 -6.00 5.06
CA GLY A 206 11.45 -5.87 6.09
C GLY A 206 11.14 -6.61 7.38
N TYR A 207 11.86 -6.24 8.42
CA TYR A 207 11.77 -6.77 9.78
C TYR A 207 10.98 -5.81 10.66
N MET A 208 9.65 -5.91 10.60
CA MET A 208 8.74 -5.15 11.46
C MET A 208 8.80 -5.62 12.92
N ARG A 209 8.33 -4.78 13.83
CA ARG A 209 8.16 -5.16 15.25
C ARG A 209 7.22 -6.37 15.36
N ARG A 210 7.53 -7.27 16.30
CA ARG A 210 6.75 -8.50 16.57
C ARG A 210 5.28 -8.21 16.85
N GLU A 211 5.03 -7.09 17.51
CA GLU A 211 3.73 -6.50 17.76
C GLU A 211 3.78 -5.07 17.24
N THR A 212 2.88 -4.75 16.32
CA THR A 212 2.89 -3.48 15.59
C THR A 212 1.46 -3.05 15.30
N PHE A 213 1.30 -1.76 15.06
CA PHE A 213 0.07 -1.19 14.55
C PHE A 213 0.41 -0.13 13.52
N TRP A 214 -0.55 0.21 12.66
CA TRP A 214 -0.48 1.44 11.88
C TRP A 214 -1.86 1.98 11.56
N ASN A 215 -1.89 3.29 11.32
CA ASN A 215 -2.91 3.93 10.52
C ASN A 215 -2.30 4.25 9.15
N TRP A 216 -3.11 4.13 8.11
CA TRP A 216 -2.71 4.51 6.76
C TRP A 216 -3.84 5.27 6.08
N GLY A 217 -3.50 6.18 5.19
CA GLY A 217 -4.43 6.93 4.35
C GLY A 217 -3.84 7.05 2.96
N CYS A 218 -4.63 6.71 1.96
CA CYS A 218 -4.22 6.78 0.57
C CYS A 218 -5.37 7.25 -0.31
N LEU A 219 -5.06 8.05 -1.33
CA LEU A 219 -6.02 8.41 -2.36
C LEU A 219 -5.32 8.55 -3.71
N ALA A 220 -6.08 8.36 -4.78
CA ALA A 220 -5.71 8.73 -6.13
C ALA A 220 -6.97 9.31 -6.79
N GLY A 221 -6.91 10.58 -7.16
CA GLY A 221 -8.08 11.33 -7.55
C GLY A 221 -7.71 12.64 -8.24
N ARG A 222 -8.64 13.59 -8.23
CA ARG A 222 -8.41 14.93 -8.78
C ARG A 222 -8.70 16.00 -7.74
N SER A 223 -7.93 17.06 -7.76
CA SER A 223 -8.25 18.27 -7.01
C SER A 223 -9.48 18.96 -7.60
N SER A 224 -10.04 19.93 -6.87
CA SER A 224 -11.15 20.76 -7.33
C SER A 224 -10.86 21.54 -8.63
N ASP A 225 -9.59 21.77 -8.94
CA ASP A 225 -9.14 22.41 -10.19
C ASP A 225 -8.70 21.42 -11.29
N GLY A 226 -8.93 20.12 -11.08
CA GLY A 226 -8.78 19.07 -12.10
C GLY A 226 -7.40 18.42 -12.18
N ARG A 227 -6.40 18.91 -11.43
CA ARG A 227 -5.06 18.30 -11.35
C ARG A 227 -5.12 16.93 -10.71
N VAL A 228 -4.22 16.04 -11.12
CA VAL A 228 -4.13 14.68 -10.56
C VAL A 228 -3.48 14.76 -9.19
N VAL A 229 -4.11 14.14 -8.19
CA VAL A 229 -3.62 14.10 -6.81
C VAL A 229 -3.52 12.67 -6.33
N GLY A 230 -2.34 12.29 -5.86
CA GLY A 230 -2.11 11.08 -5.07
C GLY A 230 -1.83 11.43 -3.60
N LEU A 231 -2.13 10.56 -2.65
CA LEU A 231 -1.76 10.72 -1.24
C LEU A 231 -1.23 9.40 -0.68
N ASN A 232 -0.20 9.48 0.15
CA ASN A 232 0.21 8.45 1.08
C ASN A 232 0.52 9.11 2.43
N ILE A 233 -0.25 8.79 3.45
CA ILE A 233 0.01 9.21 4.83
C ILE A 233 -0.12 8.02 5.75
N SER A 234 0.71 7.98 6.79
CA SER A 234 0.79 6.86 7.71
C SER A 234 1.21 7.32 9.10
N CYS A 235 0.93 6.47 10.06
CA CYS A 235 1.45 6.53 11.42
C CYS A 235 1.58 5.11 11.96
N GLY A 236 2.61 4.82 12.76
CA GLY A 236 2.88 3.53 13.41
C GLY A 236 3.94 2.67 12.73
N VAL A 237 4.23 2.92 11.44
CA VAL A 237 5.29 2.27 10.65
C VAL A 237 5.99 3.33 9.80
N ASN A 238 7.30 3.19 9.56
CA ASN A 238 8.10 4.14 8.76
C ASN A 238 8.11 5.59 9.26
N GLU A 239 8.24 5.80 10.58
CA GLU A 239 8.23 7.13 11.21
C GLU A 239 9.35 7.38 12.26
N THR A 240 10.29 6.43 12.43
CA THR A 240 11.34 6.55 13.49
C THR A 240 12.38 7.64 13.20
N SER A 241 12.63 7.99 11.94
CA SER A 241 13.70 8.94 11.56
C SER A 241 13.42 9.68 10.25
N PHE A 242 12.54 9.12 9.43
CA PHE A 242 11.99 9.68 8.20
C PHE A 242 10.51 9.35 8.20
N THR A 243 9.72 10.06 7.41
CA THR A 243 8.29 9.77 7.23
C THR A 243 8.03 9.34 5.79
N GLU A 244 7.14 8.35 5.62
CA GLU A 244 6.61 7.98 4.30
C GLU A 244 5.47 8.92 3.85
N ASN A 245 5.14 9.95 4.63
CA ASN A 245 4.04 10.86 4.34
C ASN A 245 4.38 11.79 3.17
N CYS A 246 3.61 11.71 2.10
CA CYS A 246 3.69 12.58 0.95
C CYS A 246 2.38 12.62 0.17
N PHE A 247 2.23 13.63 -0.67
CA PHE A 247 1.23 13.62 -1.74
C PHE A 247 1.92 13.80 -3.08
N TRP A 248 1.23 13.43 -4.14
CA TRP A 248 1.66 13.66 -5.51
C TRP A 248 0.74 14.67 -6.15
N LEU A 249 1.31 15.68 -6.80
CA LEU A 249 0.58 16.63 -7.64
C LEU A 249 1.12 16.50 -9.06
N ASP A 250 0.29 15.99 -9.96
CA ASP A 250 0.64 15.71 -11.36
C ASP A 250 1.97 14.92 -11.48
N GLY A 251 2.14 13.90 -10.62
CA GLY A 251 3.32 13.03 -10.57
C GLY A 251 4.50 13.55 -9.73
N THR A 252 4.51 14.84 -9.35
CA THR A 252 5.56 15.42 -8.50
C THR A 252 5.29 15.14 -7.02
N ARG A 253 6.30 14.62 -6.29
CA ARG A 253 6.16 14.22 -4.89
C ARG A 253 6.42 15.39 -3.94
N GLU A 254 5.41 15.73 -3.15
CA GLU A 254 5.45 16.75 -2.10
C GLU A 254 5.45 16.10 -0.71
N PRO A 255 6.41 16.41 0.17
CA PRO A 255 6.46 15.80 1.50
C PRO A 255 5.32 16.30 2.38
N VAL A 256 4.82 15.43 3.24
CA VAL A 256 3.91 15.77 4.33
C VAL A 256 4.63 15.45 5.63
N ASP A 257 4.44 16.29 6.65
CA ASP A 257 5.01 16.02 7.97
C ASP A 257 4.28 14.84 8.65
N LEU A 258 4.64 14.50 9.89
CA LEU A 258 3.89 13.53 10.68
C LEU A 258 2.41 13.95 10.78
N VAL A 259 1.52 13.00 10.51
CA VAL A 259 0.07 13.20 10.48
C VAL A 259 -0.56 12.54 11.68
N ALA A 260 -1.31 13.31 12.48
CA ALA A 260 -2.17 12.80 13.52
C ALA A 260 -3.47 12.25 12.90
N PHE A 261 -3.81 11.01 13.21
CA PHE A 261 -5.07 10.37 12.84
C PHE A 261 -6.00 10.37 14.05
N GLU A 262 -7.13 11.06 13.95
CA GLU A 262 -8.15 11.14 14.98
C GLU A 262 -9.42 10.46 14.50
N TYR A 263 -9.85 9.43 15.22
CA TYR A 263 -11.03 8.64 14.91
C TYR A 263 -11.61 8.02 16.19
N GLU A 264 -12.88 7.63 16.13
CA GLU A 264 -13.51 6.92 17.23
C GLU A 264 -13.14 5.42 17.16
N ARG A 265 -12.30 4.96 18.09
CA ARG A 265 -11.79 3.57 18.04
C ARG A 265 -12.89 2.51 18.14
N THR A 266 -14.00 2.82 18.80
CA THR A 266 -15.18 1.95 18.96
C THR A 266 -16.03 1.86 17.70
N ASP A 267 -15.94 2.85 16.80
CA ASP A 267 -16.69 2.93 15.56
C ASP A 267 -15.84 3.59 14.45
N LEU A 268 -15.07 2.76 13.76
CA LEU A 268 -14.18 3.21 12.68
C LEU A 268 -14.93 3.75 11.45
N MET A 269 -16.25 3.56 11.36
CA MET A 269 -17.07 4.09 10.25
C MET A 269 -17.45 5.56 10.46
N ARG A 270 -17.18 6.13 11.64
CA ARG A 270 -17.29 7.58 11.86
C ARG A 270 -16.20 8.31 11.10
N SER A 271 -16.37 9.61 10.94
CA SER A 271 -15.39 10.42 10.21
C SER A 271 -14.05 10.50 10.93
N TRP A 272 -12.96 10.44 10.16
CA TRP A 272 -11.61 10.59 10.69
C TRP A 272 -11.10 11.99 10.35
N SER A 273 -10.31 12.58 11.25
CA SER A 273 -9.52 13.76 10.93
C SER A 273 -8.04 13.40 10.83
N MET A 274 -7.38 13.93 9.82
CA MET A 274 -5.97 13.68 9.53
C MET A 274 -5.28 15.04 9.37
N ARG A 275 -4.40 15.39 10.32
CA ARG A 275 -3.77 16.71 10.38
C ARG A 275 -2.27 16.60 10.59
N SER A 276 -1.47 17.27 9.78
CA SER A 276 -0.03 17.39 10.02
C SER A 276 0.29 18.52 11.00
N GLY A 277 1.37 18.38 11.75
CA GLY A 277 1.84 19.41 12.70
C GLY A 277 2.23 20.72 12.01
N SER A 278 2.73 20.65 10.78
CA SER A 278 3.08 21.80 9.94
C SER A 278 1.86 22.45 9.25
N GLY A 279 0.68 21.85 9.35
CA GLY A 279 -0.55 22.34 8.71
C GLY A 279 -0.65 22.12 7.20
N ASN A 280 0.36 21.48 6.58
CA ASN A 280 0.38 21.18 5.15
C ASN A 280 -0.50 19.99 4.74
N CYS A 281 -1.14 19.32 5.69
CA CYS A 281 -2.19 18.33 5.50
C CYS A 281 -3.32 18.58 6.50
N GLN A 282 -4.52 18.83 5.99
CA GLN A 282 -5.73 19.04 6.78
C GLN A 282 -6.90 18.36 6.07
N LEU A 283 -7.14 17.10 6.41
CA LEU A 283 -8.10 16.25 5.74
C LEU A 283 -9.14 15.69 6.71
N ARG A 284 -10.34 15.46 6.19
CA ARG A 284 -11.39 14.66 6.80
C ARG A 284 -11.71 13.50 5.87
N PHE A 285 -11.79 12.30 6.43
CA PHE A 285 -12.19 11.08 5.72
C PHE A 285 -13.57 10.63 6.21
N GLU A 286 -14.47 10.37 5.27
CA GLU A 286 -15.81 9.82 5.52
C GLU A 286 -15.87 8.37 5.00
N PRO A 287 -15.77 7.36 5.89
CA PRO A 287 -15.89 5.96 5.50
C PRO A 287 -17.26 5.64 4.88
N GLN A 288 -17.27 4.73 3.91
CA GLN A 288 -18.47 4.26 3.19
C GLN A 288 -18.56 2.73 3.19
N ALA A 289 -17.44 2.03 3.05
CA ALA A 289 -17.35 0.58 3.12
C ALA A 289 -16.09 0.14 3.90
N CYS A 290 -16.02 -1.14 4.25
CA CYS A 290 -14.91 -1.68 5.04
C CYS A 290 -14.63 -3.13 4.66
N HIS A 291 -13.43 -3.40 4.14
CA HIS A 291 -12.84 -4.72 4.19
C HIS A 291 -12.30 -4.98 5.59
N ARG A 292 -12.60 -6.14 6.17
CA ARG A 292 -12.18 -6.47 7.54
C ARG A 292 -11.66 -7.89 7.68
N GLU A 293 -10.48 -8.01 8.26
CA GLU A 293 -9.93 -9.30 8.69
C GLU A 293 -9.60 -9.32 10.18
N ARG A 294 -10.03 -10.38 10.86
CA ARG A 294 -9.70 -10.60 12.27
C ARG A 294 -9.24 -12.03 12.49
N LEU A 295 -8.07 -12.17 13.09
CA LEU A 295 -7.47 -13.46 13.42
C LEU A 295 -6.85 -13.40 14.81
N ARG A 296 -7.07 -14.45 15.61
CA ARG A 296 -6.39 -14.65 16.90
C ARG A 296 -6.00 -16.12 16.99
N LEU A 297 -4.73 -16.42 16.81
CA LEU A 297 -4.19 -17.77 16.80
C LEU A 297 -2.96 -17.86 17.72
N GLY A 298 -3.18 -18.04 19.02
CA GLY A 298 -2.11 -18.21 20.01
C GLY A 298 -1.06 -17.10 19.95
N PHE A 299 0.05 -17.36 19.26
CA PHE A 299 1.16 -16.41 19.07
C PHE A 299 0.93 -15.38 17.94
N MET A 300 -0.04 -15.59 17.05
CA MET A 300 -0.41 -14.66 15.97
C MET A 300 -1.70 -13.89 16.27
N GLY A 301 -1.74 -12.63 15.85
CA GLY A 301 -2.94 -11.79 15.90
C GLY A 301 -2.99 -10.85 14.71
N LEU A 302 -4.19 -10.69 14.14
CA LEU A 302 -4.48 -9.71 13.10
C LEU A 302 -5.83 -9.06 13.44
N ASN A 303 -5.88 -7.75 13.36
CA ASN A 303 -7.12 -6.99 13.39
C ASN A 303 -6.96 -5.86 12.38
N PHE A 304 -7.53 -6.04 11.20
CA PHE A 304 -7.30 -5.22 10.02
C PHE A 304 -8.64 -4.68 9.53
N TYR A 305 -8.67 -3.36 9.31
CA TYR A 305 -9.78 -2.64 8.72
C TYR A 305 -9.20 -1.79 7.61
N GLN A 306 -9.62 -2.03 6.37
CA GLN A 306 -9.36 -1.14 5.25
C GLN A 306 -10.68 -0.55 4.82
N LEU A 307 -10.83 0.72 5.13
CA LEU A 307 -12.01 1.52 4.87
C LEU A 307 -11.89 2.12 3.48
N ILE A 308 -13.01 2.14 2.75
CA ILE A 308 -13.16 2.87 1.51
C ILE A 308 -14.07 4.04 1.81
N GLY A 309 -13.70 5.24 1.39
CA GLY A 309 -14.46 6.44 1.73
C GLY A 309 -14.00 7.65 0.95
N ARG A 310 -14.34 8.83 1.46
CA ARG A 310 -14.12 10.09 0.76
C ARG A 310 -13.36 11.10 1.60
N TYR A 311 -12.34 11.68 0.98
CA TYR A 311 -11.51 12.74 1.50
C TYR A 311 -12.05 14.11 1.11
N THR A 312 -12.15 15.01 2.09
CA THR A 312 -12.41 16.44 1.89
C THR A 312 -11.42 17.24 2.73
N GLY A 313 -10.85 18.30 2.16
CA GLY A 313 -9.91 19.16 2.86
C GLY A 313 -8.85 19.75 1.94
N GLN A 314 -7.66 19.99 2.48
CA GLN A 314 -6.57 20.61 1.74
C GLN A 314 -5.20 20.01 2.05
N LEU A 315 -4.34 20.06 1.04
CA LEU A 315 -2.91 19.80 1.09
C LEU A 315 -2.18 21.06 0.64
N VAL A 316 -0.97 21.29 1.14
CA VAL A 316 -0.15 22.45 0.77
C VAL A 316 1.24 21.98 0.34
N ALA A 317 1.62 22.30 -0.90
CA ALA A 317 2.93 22.00 -1.46
C ALA A 317 4.01 22.93 -0.89
N ARG A 318 5.29 22.60 -1.10
CA ARG A 318 6.41 23.41 -0.59
C ARG A 318 6.42 24.85 -1.12
N ASP A 319 5.93 25.06 -2.34
CA ASP A 319 5.83 26.38 -2.98
C ASP A 319 4.64 27.22 -2.48
N GLY A 320 3.84 26.69 -1.56
CA GLY A 320 2.63 27.32 -1.04
C GLY A 320 1.36 27.01 -1.84
N THR A 321 1.46 26.25 -2.92
CA THR A 321 0.29 25.83 -3.72
C THR A 321 -0.66 25.01 -2.85
N THR A 322 -1.90 25.49 -2.73
CA THR A 322 -2.96 24.77 -2.01
C THR A 322 -3.72 23.88 -2.97
N VAL A 323 -3.83 22.60 -2.63
CA VAL A 323 -4.56 21.57 -3.36
C VAL A 323 -5.82 21.24 -2.55
N ARG A 324 -7.00 21.58 -3.09
CA ARG A 324 -8.28 21.30 -2.44
C ARG A 324 -8.86 19.98 -2.94
N LEU A 325 -9.29 19.15 -1.99
CA LEU A 325 -9.95 17.89 -2.25
C LEU A 325 -11.42 18.01 -1.85
N GLU A 326 -12.29 17.62 -2.77
CA GLU A 326 -13.74 17.60 -2.55
C GLU A 326 -14.24 16.19 -2.78
N ARG A 327 -14.63 15.51 -1.70
CA ARG A 327 -15.25 14.18 -1.72
C ARG A 327 -14.48 13.12 -2.53
N GLN A 328 -13.15 13.20 -2.55
CA GLN A 328 -12.28 12.33 -3.35
C GLN A 328 -12.22 10.93 -2.78
N LEU A 329 -12.45 9.91 -3.61
CA LEU A 329 -12.37 8.51 -3.19
C LEU A 329 -10.96 8.17 -2.70
N GLY A 330 -10.88 7.34 -1.67
CA GLY A 330 -9.63 6.81 -1.16
C GLY A 330 -9.84 5.78 -0.07
N TYR A 331 -8.72 5.37 0.51
CA TYR A 331 -8.61 4.36 1.54
C TYR A 331 -8.17 4.99 2.87
N ALA A 332 -8.65 4.44 3.97
CA ALA A 332 -8.03 4.62 5.28
C ALA A 332 -7.93 3.26 5.96
N GLU A 333 -6.83 3.01 6.67
CA GLU A 333 -6.64 1.76 7.39
C GLU A 333 -6.45 1.98 8.87
N TRP A 334 -6.97 1.01 9.61
CA TRP A 334 -6.53 0.71 10.95
C TRP A 334 -6.03 -0.73 10.98
N GLN A 335 -4.78 -0.92 11.38
CA GLN A 335 -4.22 -2.26 11.50
C GLN A 335 -3.51 -2.48 12.82
N TYR A 336 -3.77 -3.63 13.42
CA TYR A 336 -2.94 -4.24 14.44
C TYR A 336 -2.49 -5.62 13.96
N ALA A 337 -1.20 -5.90 14.14
CA ALA A 337 -0.62 -7.18 13.81
C ALA A 337 0.36 -7.66 14.88
N LYS A 338 0.32 -8.96 15.12
CA LYS A 338 1.21 -9.70 16.01
C LYS A 338 1.66 -10.95 15.26
N TRP A 339 2.95 -11.05 14.93
CA TRP A 339 3.52 -12.08 14.04
C TRP A 339 4.13 -13.30 14.74
#